data_AF-A0A353DZZ4-F1
#
_entry.id   AF-A0A353DZZ4-F1
#
_cell.length_a   1.000
_cell.length_b   1.000
_cell.length_c   1.000
_cell.angle_alpha   90.00
_cell.angle_beta   90.00
_cell.angle_gamma   90.00
#
_symmetry.space_group_name_H-M   'P 1'
#
loop_
_entity.id
_entity.type
_entity.pdbx_description
1 polymer ?
#
loop_
_entity_poly.entity_id
_entity_poly.type
_entity_poly.pdbx_seq_one_letter_code
_entity_poly.pdbx_strand_id
1 'polypeptide(L)'
;IAALIYFFLIRQIRMAGKGALSFGKSKARMLSKEKNRTTFKDVAGVDEAKEEVSELVEFLKDPKKFQKLGGRIPKGILMIGSPGTGKTLLAKAIAGEADASFFSISGSDFVEMF
;
A
#
# COMPACT_ATOMS: atom_id res chain seq x y z
N ILE A 1 0.04 19.56 -48.53
CA ILE A 1 1.38 19.24 -47.97
C ILE A 1 1.57 19.86 -46.58
N ALA A 2 1.43 21.18 -46.41
CA ALA A 2 1.57 21.85 -45.10
C ALA A 2 0.61 21.31 -44.01
N ALA A 3 -0.66 21.06 -44.35
CA ALA A 3 -1.63 20.47 -43.42
C ALA A 3 -1.29 19.03 -43.00
N LEU A 4 -0.70 18.25 -43.91
CA LEU A 4 -0.22 16.88 -43.61
C LEU A 4 1.00 16.91 -42.68
N ILE A 5 1.93 17.84 -42.91
CA ILE A 5 3.10 18.05 -42.05
C ILE A 5 2.66 18.49 -40.66
N TYR A 6 1.72 19.45 -40.58
CA TYR A 6 1.16 19.93 -39.31
C TYR A 6 0.43 18.82 -38.55
N PHE A 7 -0.37 18.00 -39.25
CA PHE A 7 -1.04 16.84 -38.68
C PHE A 7 -0.04 15.79 -38.16
N PHE A 8 1.07 15.57 -38.87
CA PHE A 8 2.10 14.61 -38.46
C PHE A 8 2.90 15.11 -37.24
N LEU A 9 3.20 16.41 -37.16
CA LEU A 9 3.90 17.04 -36.04
C LEU A 9 3.08 16.98 -34.73
N ILE A 10 1.78 17.29 -34.81
CA ILE A 10 0.87 17.20 -33.64
C ILE A 10 0.75 15.75 -33.15
N ARG A 11 0.80 14.78 -34.06
CA ARG A 11 0.74 13.36 -33.71
C ARG A 11 2.00 12.89 -32.97
N GLN A 12 3.18 13.41 -33.32
CA GLN A 12 4.43 13.12 -32.61
C GLN A 12 4.49 13.75 -31.21
N ILE A 13 4.06 15.01 -31.06
CA ILE A 13 4.08 15.70 -29.76
C ILE A 13 3.09 15.06 -28.76
N ARG A 14 1.91 14.62 -29.23
CA ARG A 14 0.94 13.87 -28.41
C ARG A 14 1.46 12.49 -27.95
N MET A 15 2.34 11.86 -28.73
CA MET A 15 3.01 10.61 -28.34
C MET A 15 4.16 10.84 -27.36
N ALA A 16 4.94 11.91 -27.54
CA ALA A 16 6.04 12.27 -26.64
C ALA A 16 5.55 12.69 -25.24
N GLY A 17 4.41 13.37 -25.15
CA GLY A 17 3.81 13.80 -23.87
C GLY A 17 3.25 12.66 -23.00
N LYS A 18 2.99 11.48 -23.57
CA LYS A 18 2.44 10.32 -22.84
C LYS A 18 3.49 9.58 -22.00
N GLY A 19 4.78 9.64 -22.39
CA GLY A 19 5.89 9.00 -21.68
C GLY A 19 6.45 9.83 -20.53
N ALA A 20 6.64 11.14 -20.74
CA ALA A 20 7.22 12.04 -19.74
C ALA A 20 6.29 12.32 -18.53
N LEU A 21 4.97 12.29 -18.73
CA LEU A 21 3.98 12.53 -17.65
C LEU A 21 3.82 11.34 -16.69
N SER A 22 4.48 10.20 -16.95
CA SER A 22 4.43 8.98 -16.13
C SER A 22 5.64 8.84 -15.19
N PHE A 23 6.66 9.71 -15.30
CA PHE A 23 7.93 9.58 -14.58
C PHE A 23 7.86 9.94 -13.08
N GLY A 24 6.72 10.46 -12.60
CA GLY A 24 6.52 10.83 -11.19
C GLY A 24 5.34 10.16 -10.50
N LYS A 25 4.62 9.24 -11.15
CA LYS A 25 3.45 8.59 -10.56
C LYS A 25 3.88 7.32 -9.85
N SER A 26 3.63 7.25 -8.54
CA SER A 26 3.89 6.08 -7.69
C SER A 26 3.35 4.79 -8.33
N LYS A 27 4.21 3.76 -8.44
CA LYS A 27 3.85 2.40 -8.88
C LYS A 27 3.11 1.59 -7.79
N ALA A 28 2.61 2.24 -6.73
CA ALA A 28 1.91 1.55 -5.65
C ALA A 28 0.75 0.72 -6.21
N ARG A 29 0.80 -0.59 -6.00
CA ARG A 29 -0.27 -1.49 -6.41
C ARG A 29 -1.42 -1.34 -5.43
N MET A 30 -2.49 -0.69 -5.85
CA MET A 30 -3.74 -0.65 -5.10
C MET A 30 -4.37 -2.05 -5.16
N LEU A 31 -4.41 -2.74 -4.03
CA LEU A 31 -5.24 -3.93 -3.89
C LEU A 31 -6.67 -3.46 -3.69
N SER A 32 -7.51 -3.63 -4.71
CA SER A 32 -8.95 -3.31 -4.63
C SER A 32 -9.58 -4.05 -3.46
N LYS A 33 -10.38 -3.34 -2.65
CA LYS A 33 -11.03 -3.82 -1.41
C LYS A 33 -11.74 -5.17 -1.55
N GLU A 34 -12.18 -5.51 -2.76
CA GLU A 34 -12.92 -6.75 -3.07
C GLU A 34 -12.07 -8.02 -3.23
N LYS A 35 -10.74 -7.93 -3.43
CA LYS A 35 -10.00 -9.09 -3.99
C LYS A 35 -9.24 -9.99 -3.01
N ASN A 36 -9.21 -9.72 -1.71
CA ASN A 36 -8.80 -10.70 -0.68
C ASN A 36 -8.92 -10.09 0.72
N ARG A 37 -9.98 -10.44 1.46
CA ARG A 37 -10.08 -10.19 2.91
C ARG A 37 -9.33 -11.28 3.66
N THR A 38 -8.01 -11.22 3.64
CA THR A 38 -7.20 -12.02 4.57
C THR A 38 -7.44 -11.48 5.99
N THR A 39 -7.69 -12.37 6.95
CA THR A 39 -7.98 -12.05 8.35
C THR A 39 -7.01 -12.78 9.28
N PHE A 40 -7.07 -12.56 10.60
CA PHE A 40 -6.21 -13.29 11.55
C PHE A 40 -6.44 -14.79 11.55
N LYS A 41 -7.59 -15.25 11.04
CA LYS A 41 -7.89 -16.68 10.86
C LYS A 41 -7.00 -17.35 9.80
N ASP A 42 -6.51 -16.58 8.83
CA ASP A 42 -5.68 -17.09 7.74
C ASP A 42 -4.18 -17.10 8.08
N VAL A 43 -3.82 -16.63 9.27
CA VAL A 43 -2.46 -16.55 9.78
C VAL A 43 -2.30 -17.57 10.90
N ALA A 44 -1.28 -18.41 10.87
CA ALA A 44 -1.03 -19.43 11.90
C ALA A 44 0.39 -19.34 12.44
N GLY A 45 0.59 -19.76 13.70
CA GLY A 45 1.91 -19.93 14.30
C GLY A 45 2.62 -18.64 14.74
N VAL A 46 1.89 -17.52 14.87
CA VAL A 46 2.42 -16.21 15.29
C VAL A 46 1.48 -15.53 16.29
N ASP A 47 1.03 -16.28 17.29
CA ASP A 47 -0.04 -15.82 18.19
C ASP A 47 0.40 -14.64 19.07
N GLU A 48 1.65 -14.62 19.53
CA GLU A 48 2.26 -13.47 20.23
C GLU A 48 2.22 -12.20 19.36
N ALA A 49 2.63 -12.30 18.09
CA ALA A 49 2.62 -11.17 17.18
C ALA A 49 1.20 -10.70 16.84
N LYS A 50 0.21 -11.61 16.79
CA LYS A 50 -1.21 -11.26 16.62
C LYS A 50 -1.74 -10.49 17.82
N GLU A 51 -1.34 -10.89 19.02
CA GLU A 51 -1.75 -10.22 20.26
C GLU A 51 -1.19 -8.80 20.33
N GLU A 52 0.10 -8.61 20.02
CA GLU A 52 0.71 -7.27 19.96
C GLU A 52 0.03 -6.35 18.93
N VAL A 53 -0.29 -6.85 17.74
CA VAL A 53 -0.91 -6.03 16.69
C VAL A 53 -2.43 -5.90 16.86
N SER A 54 -3.05 -6.59 17.82
CA SER A 54 -4.48 -6.49 18.10
C SER A 54 -4.87 -5.09 18.59
N GLU A 55 -4.02 -4.45 19.39
CA GLU A 55 -4.18 -3.06 19.83
C GLU A 55 -4.19 -2.11 18.62
N LEU A 56 -3.30 -2.35 17.65
CA LEU A 56 -3.25 -1.57 16.42
C LEU A 56 -4.53 -1.71 15.59
N VAL A 57 -5.10 -2.92 15.52
CA VAL A 57 -6.39 -3.15 14.84
C VAL A 57 -7.50 -2.36 15.51
N GLU A 58 -7.58 -2.38 16.84
CA GLU A 58 -8.59 -1.60 17.57
C GLU A 58 -8.40 -0.10 17.34
N PHE A 59 -7.15 0.35 17.30
CA PHE A 59 -6.81 1.72 16.96
C PHE A 59 -7.28 2.13 15.55
N LEU A 60 -7.07 1.28 14.54
CA LEU A 60 -7.50 1.54 13.17
C LEU A 60 -9.04 1.56 13.04
N LYS A 61 -9.76 0.83 13.90
CA LYS A 61 -11.23 0.80 13.93
C LYS A 61 -11.84 2.03 14.61
N ASP A 62 -11.31 2.44 15.76
CA ASP A 62 -11.81 3.62 16.50
C ASP A 62 -10.67 4.53 16.97
N PRO A 63 -10.10 5.37 16.09
CA PRO A 63 -9.01 6.25 16.45
C PRO A 63 -9.43 7.34 17.45
N LYS A 64 -10.73 7.66 17.56
CA LYS A 64 -11.24 8.70 18.46
C LYS A 64 -11.20 8.26 19.92
N LYS A 65 -11.48 6.98 20.19
CA LYS A 65 -11.38 6.39 21.54
C LYS A 65 -9.97 6.57 22.12
N PHE A 66 -8.93 6.30 21.34
CA PHE A 66 -7.54 6.42 21.76
C PHE A 66 -7.08 7.86 21.94
N GLN A 67 -7.53 8.79 21.08
CA GLN A 67 -7.21 10.22 21.24
C GLN A 67 -7.82 10.82 22.51
N LYS A 68 -9.05 10.40 22.88
CA LYS A 68 -9.71 10.85 24.12
C LYS A 68 -8.97 10.42 25.39
N LEU A 69 -8.32 9.27 25.35
CA LEU A 69 -7.50 8.74 26.44
C LEU A 69 -6.08 9.37 26.48
N GLY A 70 -5.77 10.30 25.57
CA GLY A 70 -4.44 10.91 25.46
C GLY A 70 -3.39 9.99 24.82
N GLY A 71 -3.82 8.87 24.22
CA GLY A 71 -2.93 7.92 23.56
C GLY A 71 -2.27 8.50 22.32
N ARG A 72 -0.98 8.21 22.14
CA ARG A 72 -0.24 8.57 20.92
C ARG A 72 -0.38 7.46 19.89
N ILE A 73 -0.68 7.87 18.66
CA ILE A 73 -0.87 6.96 17.54
C ILE A 73 0.50 6.44 17.07
N PRO A 74 0.72 5.12 17.02
CA PRO A 74 1.90 4.55 16.38
C PRO A 74 1.93 4.96 14.90
N LYS A 75 3.04 5.54 14.44
CA LYS A 75 3.17 6.00 13.05
C LYS A 75 3.52 4.87 12.07
N GLY A 76 4.06 3.77 12.57
CA GLY A 76 4.45 2.62 11.77
C GLY A 76 4.96 1.49 12.64
N ILE A 77 4.97 0.29 12.08
CA ILE A 77 5.49 -0.93 12.70
C ILE A 77 6.53 -1.52 11.77
N LEU A 78 7.64 -1.98 12.35
CA LEU A 78 8.66 -2.74 11.63
C LEU A 78 8.53 -4.22 12.01
N MET A 79 8.24 -5.07 11.02
CA MET A 79 8.21 -6.52 11.20
C MET A 79 9.54 -7.14 10.77
N ILE A 80 10.19 -7.87 11.67
CA ILE A 80 11.51 -8.48 11.43
C ILE A 80 11.39 -10.01 11.46
N GLY A 81 12.18 -10.69 10.64
CA GLY A 81 12.28 -12.15 10.65
C GLY A 81 12.74 -12.71 9.31
N SER A 82 13.05 -14.01 9.27
CA SER A 82 13.49 -14.72 8.06
C SER A 82 12.49 -14.60 6.90
N PRO A 83 12.93 -14.70 5.62
CA PRO A 83 11.99 -14.75 4.49
C PRO A 83 10.98 -15.88 4.65
N GLY A 84 9.73 -15.67 4.23
CA GLY A 84 8.67 -16.68 4.32
C GLY A 84 7.93 -16.79 5.65
N THR A 85 8.30 -16.05 6.70
CA THR A 85 7.65 -16.11 8.04
C THR A 85 6.30 -15.37 8.14
N GLY A 86 5.63 -15.10 7.02
CA GLY A 86 4.29 -14.51 7.06
C GLY A 86 4.18 -13.01 7.37
N LYS A 87 5.28 -12.24 7.40
CA LYS A 87 5.23 -10.77 7.65
C LYS A 87 4.23 -10.01 6.76
N THR A 88 4.29 -10.22 5.45
CA THR A 88 3.36 -9.59 4.50
C THR A 88 1.95 -10.14 4.62
N LEU A 89 1.80 -11.41 5.04
CA LEU A 89 0.50 -12.03 5.28
C LEU A 89 -0.17 -11.42 6.52
N LEU A 90 0.58 -11.26 7.61
CA LEU A 90 0.12 -10.60 8.83
C LEU A 90 -0.26 -9.13 8.58
N ALA A 91 0.53 -8.40 7.80
CA ALA A 91 0.19 -7.02 7.41
C ALA A 91 -1.15 -6.91 6.66
N LYS A 92 -1.42 -7.86 5.75
CA LYS A 92 -2.71 -7.94 5.05
C LYS A 92 -3.84 -8.31 6.01
N ALA A 93 -3.59 -9.24 6.92
CA ALA A 93 -4.55 -9.66 7.94
C ALA A 93 -4.94 -8.51 8.88
N ILE A 94 -3.99 -7.69 9.34
CA ILE A 94 -4.25 -6.48 10.14
C ILE A 94 -5.19 -5.53 9.41
N ALA A 95 -4.93 -5.25 8.13
CA ALA A 95 -5.78 -4.39 7.32
C ALA A 95 -7.18 -4.99 7.11
N GLY A 96 -7.27 -6.30 6.89
CA GLY A 96 -8.53 -7.02 6.77
C GLY A 96 -9.37 -7.00 8.05
N GLU A 97 -8.73 -7.21 9.20
CA GLU A 97 -9.38 -7.12 10.51
C GLU A 97 -9.94 -5.73 10.79
N ALA A 98 -9.21 -4.68 10.40
CA ALA A 98 -9.62 -3.29 10.56
C ALA A 98 -10.58 -2.77 9.46
N ASP A 99 -10.91 -3.58 8.45
CA ASP A 99 -11.60 -3.16 7.20
C ASP A 99 -10.95 -1.93 6.53
N ALA A 100 -9.63 -1.80 6.69
CA ALA A 100 -8.83 -0.70 6.17
C ALA A 100 -8.32 -1.00 4.76
N SER A 101 -7.96 0.05 4.00
CA SER A 101 -7.31 -0.12 2.70
C SER A 101 -5.85 -0.52 2.87
N PHE A 102 -5.38 -1.50 2.09
CA PHE A 102 -4.00 -1.99 2.14
C PHE A 102 -3.24 -1.57 0.88
N PHE A 103 -2.20 -0.75 1.07
CA PHE A 103 -1.28 -0.32 0.01
C PHE A 103 0.05 -1.05 0.17
N SER A 104 0.59 -1.58 -0.92
CA SER A 104 1.88 -2.28 -0.91
C SER A 104 2.80 -1.70 -1.97
N ILE A 105 4.04 -1.46 -1.55
CA ILE A 105 5.15 -1.01 -2.38
C ILE A 105 6.41 -1.73 -1.90
N SER A 106 7.26 -2.17 -2.83
CA SER A 106 8.56 -2.74 -2.47
C SER A 106 9.57 -1.61 -2.24
N GLY A 107 10.46 -1.76 -1.27
CA GLY A 107 11.55 -0.80 -1.05
C GLY A 107 12.47 -0.69 -2.27
N SER A 108 12.64 -1.77 -3.04
CA SER A 108 13.37 -1.76 -4.31
C SER A 108 12.73 -0.84 -5.35
N ASP A 109 11.40 -0.72 -5.36
CA ASP A 109 10.68 0.12 -6.32
C ASP A 109 10.98 1.60 -6.09
N PHE A 110 11.35 2.01 -4.87
CA PHE A 110 11.75 3.39 -4.57
C PHE A 110 13.12 3.73 -5.15
N VAL A 111 14.06 2.78 -5.18
CA VAL A 111 15.42 3.02 -5.69
C VAL A 111 15.41 3.21 -7.20
N GLU A 112 14.55 2.49 -7.93
CA GLU A 112 14.40 2.65 -9.38
C GLU A 112 13.69 3.95 -9.81
N MET A 113 13.07 4.67 -8.88
CA MET A 113 12.38 5.95 -9.15
C MET A 113 13.31 7.17 -9.05
N PHE A 114 14.57 6.98 -8.66
CA PHE A 114 15.59 8.04 -8.54
C PHE A 114 16.79 7.81 -9.46
#